data_AF-A0A7T7HKV0-F1
#
_entry.id   AF-A0A7T7HKV0-F1
#
_cell.length_a   1.000
_cell.length_b   1.000
_cell.length_c   1.000
_cell.angle_alpha   90.00
_cell.angle_beta   90.00
_cell.angle_gamma   90.00
#
_symmetry.space_group_name_H-M   'P 1'
#
loop_
_entity.id
_entity.type
_entity.pdbx_description
1 polymer ?
#
loop_
_entity_poly.entity_id
_entity_poly.type
_entity_poly.pdbx_seq_one_letter_code
_entity_poly.pdbx_strand_id
1 'polypeptide(L)' 'MTFAKNGAKMGNDSDARVEPLRKPRRCPECGRPSTRENYPFCCDRCRQLDLSRWLTGSYAIPVTEDESKPGGEEQ' A
#
# COMPACT_ATOMS: atom_id res chain seq x y z
N MET A 1 29.59 16.47 -50.31
CA MET A 1 29.30 17.38 -49.18
C MET A 1 28.28 16.72 -48.25
N THR A 2 28.74 16.42 -47.03
CA THR A 2 27.97 16.28 -45.77
C THR A 2 26.62 15.56 -45.80
N PHE A 3 26.64 14.27 -45.44
CA PHE A 3 25.45 13.51 -45.07
C PHE A 3 24.82 14.06 -43.79
N ALA A 4 23.50 14.18 -43.82
CA ALA A 4 22.67 14.78 -42.80
C ALA A 4 22.67 13.97 -41.49
N LYS A 5 22.60 14.74 -40.40
CA LYS A 5 22.34 14.35 -39.01
C LYS A 5 21.23 13.32 -38.90
N ASN A 6 21.40 12.30 -38.06
CA ASN A 6 20.31 11.76 -37.26
C ASN A 6 20.81 11.39 -35.86
N GLY A 7 20.41 12.25 -34.92
CA GLY A 7 20.72 12.13 -33.51
C GLY A 7 19.97 10.99 -32.84
N ALA A 8 20.59 10.57 -31.75
CA ALA A 8 20.14 9.62 -30.75
C ALA A 8 18.62 9.61 -30.49
N LYS A 9 18.10 8.38 -30.33
CA LYS A 9 16.97 8.10 -29.45
C LYS A 9 17.36 6.92 -28.57
N MET A 10 17.90 7.24 -27.39
CA MET A 10 17.94 6.32 -26.26
C MET A 10 16.49 5.94 -25.95
N GLY A 11 16.07 4.74 -26.35
CA GLY A 11 14.82 4.15 -25.87
C GLY A 11 15.03 3.75 -24.41
N ASN A 12 14.33 4.40 -23.49
CA ASN A 12 14.28 3.95 -22.11
C ASN A 12 13.27 2.79 -22.05
N ASP A 13 13.80 1.58 -22.21
CA ASP A 13 13.11 0.31 -21.98
C ASP A 13 12.93 0.14 -20.46
N SER A 14 12.00 0.90 -19.89
CA SER A 14 11.49 0.66 -18.54
C SER A 14 10.04 0.20 -18.66
N ASP A 15 9.81 -0.83 -19.49
CA ASP A 15 8.66 -1.72 -19.40
C ASP A 15 8.83 -2.62 -18.17
N ALA A 16 8.90 -2.01 -16.98
CA ALA A 16 8.82 -2.76 -15.74
C ALA A 16 7.34 -3.09 -15.54
N ARG A 17 6.93 -4.27 -16.04
CA ARG A 17 5.65 -4.98 -15.84
C ARG A 17 4.81 -4.35 -14.74
N VAL A 18 4.00 -3.37 -15.12
CA VAL A 18 3.10 -2.70 -14.19
C VAL A 18 1.95 -3.66 -13.92
N GLU A 19 1.99 -4.32 -12.76
CA GLU A 19 0.89 -5.16 -12.28
C GLU A 19 -0.46 -4.43 -12.42
N PRO A 20 -1.56 -5.17 -12.67
CA PRO A 20 -2.88 -4.58 -12.93
C PRO A 20 -3.21 -3.51 -11.90
N LEU A 21 -3.48 -2.30 -12.39
CA LEU A 21 -3.89 -1.15 -11.59
C LEU A 21 -5.11 -1.53 -10.75
N ARG A 22 -4.87 -1.87 -9.48
CA ARG A 22 -5.95 -2.11 -8.51
C ARG A 22 -6.76 -0.82 -8.43
N LYS A 23 -8.10 -0.95 -8.49
CA LYS A 23 -8.99 0.21 -8.43
C LYS A 23 -8.64 1.06 -7.20
N PRO A 24 -8.57 2.40 -7.33
CA PRO A 24 -8.23 3.26 -6.21
C PRO A 24 -9.27 3.06 -5.09
N ARG A 25 -8.79 2.67 -3.91
CA ARG A 25 -9.61 2.53 -2.71
C ARG A 25 -9.53 3.83 -1.91
N ARG A 26 -10.50 4.03 -1.01
CA ARG A 26 -10.45 5.12 -0.03
C ARG A 26 -9.42 4.76 1.03
N CYS A 27 -8.57 5.71 1.41
CA CYS A 27 -7.58 5.54 2.47
C CYS A 27 -8.32 5.25 3.80
N PRO A 28 -7.94 4.20 4.54
CA PRO A 28 -8.62 3.84 5.80
C PRO A 28 -8.43 4.89 6.89
N GLU A 29 -7.34 5.66 6.83
CA GLU A 29 -7.01 6.67 7.84
C GLU A 29 -7.71 8.02 7.62
N CYS A 30 -8.00 8.41 6.37
CA CYS A 30 -8.51 9.76 6.06
C CYS A 30 -9.56 9.84 4.94
N GLY A 31 -9.92 8.73 4.29
CA GLY A 31 -10.95 8.71 3.24
C GLY A 31 -10.56 9.35 1.89
N ARG A 32 -9.33 9.82 1.72
CA ARG A 32 -8.82 10.31 0.42
C ARG A 32 -8.58 9.16 -0.56
N PRO A 33 -8.63 9.39 -1.89
CA PRO A 33 -8.30 8.35 -2.86
C PRO A 33 -6.86 7.86 -2.68
N SER A 34 -6.63 6.55 -2.75
CA SER A 34 -5.30 5.94 -2.67
C SER A 34 -4.46 6.30 -3.88
N THR A 35 -3.18 6.60 -3.67
CA THR A 35 -2.20 6.77 -4.75
C THR A 35 -1.63 5.43 -5.18
N ARG A 36 -1.00 5.36 -6.35
CA ARG A 36 -0.45 4.10 -6.86
C ARG A 36 0.77 3.66 -6.04
N GLU A 37 1.56 4.64 -5.62
CA GLU A 37 2.82 4.46 -4.89
C GLU A 37 2.58 4.05 -3.42
N ASN A 38 1.49 4.54 -2.81
CA ASN A 38 1.20 4.30 -1.39
C ASN A 38 -0.03 3.42 -1.16
N TYR A 39 -0.55 2.73 -2.18
CA TYR A 39 -1.72 1.85 -2.05
C TYR A 39 -1.52 0.87 -0.87
N PRO A 40 -2.45 0.76 0.09
CA PRO A 40 -3.86 1.23 0.09
C PRO A 40 -4.11 2.65 0.66
N PHE A 41 -3.06 3.42 0.96
CA PHE A 41 -3.15 4.76 1.55
C PHE A 41 -3.06 5.87 0.50
N CYS A 42 -3.39 7.10 0.91
CA CYS A 42 -3.22 8.27 0.06
C CYS A 42 -1.80 8.86 0.09
N CYS A 43 -0.99 8.55 1.11
CA CYS A 43 0.39 9.04 1.27
C CYS A 43 1.14 8.28 2.37
N ASP A 44 2.46 8.48 2.45
CA ASP A 44 3.33 7.87 3.46
C ASP A 44 2.95 8.24 4.91
N ARG A 45 2.52 9.49 5.14
CA ARG A 45 2.06 9.95 6.46
C ARG A 45 0.89 9.11 6.99
N CYS A 46 -0.08 8.76 6.12
CA CYS A 46 -1.20 7.93 6.53
C CYS A 46 -0.77 6.48 6.82
N ARG A 47 0.24 5.97 6.12
CA ARG A 47 0.82 4.65 6.42
C ARG A 47 1.46 4.62 7.81
N GLN A 48 2.20 5.66 8.20
CA GLN A 48 2.80 5.74 9.53
C GLN A 48 1.76 5.93 10.65
N LEU A 49 0.70 6.70 10.40
CA LEU A 49 -0.40 6.84 11.36
C LEU A 49 -1.10 5.50 11.60
N ASP A 50 -1.39 4.75 10.54
CA ASP A 50 -1.92 3.39 10.68
C ASP A 50 -0.98 2.55 11.53
N LEU A 51 0.32 2.47 11.18
CA LEU A 51 1.31 1.72 11.95
C LEU A 51 1.31 2.08 13.45
N SER A 52 1.20 3.37 13.79
CA SER A 52 1.14 3.80 15.20
C SER A 52 -0.10 3.26 15.94
N ARG A 53 -1.25 3.16 15.27
CA ARG A 53 -2.48 2.58 15.83
C ARG A 53 -2.34 1.08 16.07
N TRP A 54 -1.64 0.38 15.17
CA TRP A 54 -1.28 -1.03 15.36
C TRP A 54 -0.38 -1.22 16.59
N LEU A 55 0.68 -0.41 16.70
CA LEU A 55 1.61 -0.49 17.83
C LEU A 55 0.97 -0.08 19.18
N THR A 56 -0.04 0.79 19.15
CA THR A 56 -0.79 1.20 20.35
C THR A 56 -1.85 0.18 20.77
N GLY A 57 -2.09 -0.85 19.96
CA GLY A 57 -3.13 -1.86 20.23
C GLY A 57 -4.56 -1.38 19.99
N SER A 58 -4.76 -0.31 19.19
CA SER A 58 -6.12 0.14 18.82
C SER A 58 -6.87 -0.90 17.99
N TYR A 59 -6.16 -1.79 17.29
CA TYR A 59 -6.74 -2.90 16.53
C TYR A 59 -6.93 -4.16 17.40
N ALA A 60 -7.47 -4.00 18.61
CA ALA A 60 -7.80 -5.11 19.50
C ALA A 60 -9.14 -5.75 19.11
N ILE A 61 -9.20 -7.08 19.07
CA ILE A 61 -10.45 -7.83 18.89
C ILE A 61 -11.14 -7.90 20.26
N PRO A 62 -12.35 -7.35 20.43
CA PRO A 62 -13.07 -7.44 21.69
C PRO A 62 -13.41 -8.91 21.97
N VAL A 63 -13.06 -9.39 23.16
CA VAL A 63 -13.54 -10.68 23.66
C VAL A 63 -14.95 -10.45 24.18
N THR A 64 -15.95 -11.04 23.53
CA THR A 64 -17.26 -11.20 24.14
C THR A 64 -17.16 -12.34 25.15
N GLU A 65 -17.50 -12.08 26.40
CA GLU A 65 -17.77 -13.10 27.42
C GLU A 65 -19.02 -13.90 27.00
N ASP A 66 -18.90 -14.71 25.94
CA ASP A 66 -19.85 -15.77 25.62
C ASP A 66 -19.04 -17.08 25.63
N GLU A 67 -19.11 -17.72 26.79
CA GLU A 67 -18.31 -18.85 27.26
C GLU A 67 -18.47 -20.12 26.38
N SER A 68 -17.47 -20.46 25.56
CA SER A 68 -17.03 -21.85 25.27
C SER A 68 -16.08 -21.94 24.07
N LYS A 69 -14.76 -21.84 24.30
CA LYS A 69 -13.75 -22.86 23.94
C LYS A 69 -12.36 -22.41 24.42
N PRO A 70 -11.67 -23.14 25.32
CA PRO A 70 -10.26 -22.91 25.57
C PRO A 70 -9.50 -23.41 24.35
N GLY A 71 -8.62 -22.58 23.80
CA GLY A 71 -7.91 -22.91 22.57
C GLY A 71 -6.67 -22.08 22.39
N GLY A 72 -5.63 -22.39 23.15
CA GLY A 72 -4.25 -22.07 22.77
C GLY A 72 -3.36 -21.44 23.83
N GLU A 73 -3.33 -22.01 25.04
CA GLU A 73 -2.14 -21.95 25.88
C GLU A 73 -1.39 -23.28 25.69
N GLU A 74 -0.20 -23.23 25.09
CA GLU A 74 0.75 -24.34 25.05
C GLU A 74 2.16 -23.77 24.90
N GLN A 75 2.86 -23.76 26.05
CA GLN A 75 4.31 -23.82 26.30
C GLN A 75 5.19 -22.59 25.98
#